data_AF-A0A480BYA6-F1
#
_entry.id   AF-A0A480BYA6-F1
#
_cell.length_a   1.000
_cell.length_b   1.000
_cell.length_c   1.000
_cell.angle_alpha   90.00
_cell.angle_beta   90.00
_cell.angle_gamma   90.00
#
_symmetry.space_group_name_H-M   'P 1'
#
loop_
_entity.id
_entity.type
_entity.pdbx_description
1 polymer ?
#
loop_
_entity_poly.entity_id
_entity_poly.type
_entity_poly.pdbx_seq_one_letter_code
_entity_poly.pdbx_strand_id
1 'polypeptide(L)'
;KGSFCATDLELVLTTRGIRNLVLTGITTDVCVHTTMREANDRGFECLVVSDAVASYFPEFHRAALDMITAQGGIFGWVTDAAQVCAALTRTAA
;
A
#
# COMPACT_ATOMS: atom_id res chain seq x y z
N LYS A 1 -3.75 13.57 -5.54
CA LYS A 1 -3.02 12.41 -6.15
C LYS A 1 -3.31 11.13 -5.38
N GLY A 2 -3.43 11.21 -4.06
CA GLY A 2 -3.96 10.10 -3.28
C GLY A 2 -5.45 9.89 -3.52
N SER A 3 -5.87 8.63 -3.39
CA SER A 3 -7.22 8.18 -3.74
C SER A 3 -8.29 8.58 -2.74
N PHE A 4 -7.95 9.05 -1.53
CA PHE A 4 -8.93 9.48 -0.53
C PHE A 4 -9.41 10.91 -0.74
N CYS A 5 -8.60 11.75 -1.40
CA CYS A 5 -8.92 13.16 -1.59
C CYS A 5 -10.08 13.33 -2.59
N ALA A 6 -11.18 13.93 -2.14
CA ALA A 6 -12.38 14.22 -2.93
C ALA A 6 -13.04 12.97 -3.55
N THR A 7 -13.00 11.84 -2.85
CA THR A 7 -13.72 10.60 -3.21
C THR A 7 -14.50 10.06 -2.01
N ASP A 8 -15.30 9.03 -2.22
CA ASP A 8 -16.02 8.28 -1.20
C ASP A 8 -15.26 7.02 -0.72
N LEU A 9 -13.97 6.89 -1.06
CA LEU A 9 -13.20 5.67 -0.78
C LEU A 9 -13.19 5.29 0.72
N GLU A 10 -12.99 6.26 1.61
CA GLU A 10 -13.01 6.01 3.06
C GLU A 10 -14.35 5.47 3.53
N LEU A 11 -15.46 6.05 3.03
CA LEU A 11 -16.81 5.60 3.35
C LEU A 11 -17.03 4.16 2.87
N VAL A 12 -16.61 3.85 1.64
CA VAL A 12 -16.76 2.49 1.07
C VAL A 12 -15.95 1.47 1.88
N LEU A 13 -14.70 1.77 2.22
CA LEU A 13 -13.83 0.86 2.96
C LEU A 13 -14.36 0.61 4.39
N THR A 14 -14.70 1.68 5.10
CA THR A 14 -15.18 1.60 6.50
C THR A 14 -16.55 0.93 6.59
N THR A 15 -17.48 1.21 5.67
CA THR A 15 -18.79 0.56 5.62
C THR A 15 -18.67 -0.95 5.40
N ARG A 16 -17.62 -1.39 4.69
CA ARG A 16 -17.32 -2.82 4.46
C ARG A 16 -16.48 -3.45 5.59
N GLY A 17 -16.14 -2.70 6.63
CA GLY A 17 -15.30 -3.18 7.73
C GLY A 17 -13.86 -3.50 7.31
N ILE A 18 -13.38 -2.95 6.19
CA ILE A 18 -12.02 -3.20 5.70
C ILE A 18 -11.03 -2.45 6.59
N ARG A 19 -10.01 -3.16 7.06
CA ARG A 19 -8.92 -2.61 7.90
C ARG A 19 -7.53 -2.72 7.28
N ASN A 20 -7.34 -3.73 6.44
CA ASN A 20 -6.06 -4.04 5.80
C ASN A 20 -6.16 -3.75 4.30
N LEU A 21 -5.17 -3.07 3.74
CA LEU A 21 -5.09 -2.70 2.33
C LEU A 21 -3.81 -3.25 1.70
N VAL A 22 -3.96 -3.94 0.57
CA VAL A 22 -2.83 -4.35 -0.29
C VAL A 22 -2.81 -3.43 -1.50
N LEU A 23 -1.71 -2.69 -1.68
CA LEU A 23 -1.56 -1.65 -2.69
C LEU A 23 -0.66 -2.13 -3.84
N THR A 24 -1.13 -1.86 -5.06
CA THR A 24 -0.44 -2.09 -6.34
C THR A 24 -0.68 -0.90 -7.27
N GLY A 25 0.03 -0.83 -8.41
CA GLY A 25 -0.20 0.19 -9.44
C GLY A 25 0.97 1.18 -9.62
N ILE A 26 0.70 2.31 -10.27
CA ILE A 26 1.72 3.28 -10.68
C ILE A 26 1.29 4.75 -10.45
N THR A 27 2.22 5.69 -10.22
CA THR A 27 3.64 5.45 -9.92
C THR A 27 3.87 5.19 -8.44
N THR A 28 4.91 4.41 -8.11
CA THR A 28 5.27 4.03 -6.74
C THR A 28 5.40 5.25 -5.84
N ASP A 29 6.16 6.26 -6.25
CA ASP A 29 6.53 7.44 -5.48
C ASP A 29 5.48 8.56 -5.48
N VAL A 30 4.47 8.51 -6.36
CA VAL A 30 3.42 9.54 -6.43
C VAL A 30 2.07 8.99 -5.98
N CYS A 31 1.30 8.36 -6.87
CA CYS A 31 -0.09 7.98 -6.58
C CYS A 31 -0.18 6.89 -5.52
N VAL A 32 0.67 5.87 -5.61
CA VAL A 32 0.69 4.76 -4.65
C VAL A 32 1.11 5.25 -3.27
N HIS A 33 2.27 5.92 -3.17
CA HIS A 33 2.79 6.40 -1.88
C HIS A 33 1.89 7.47 -1.23
N THR A 34 1.28 8.38 -2.02
CA THR A 34 0.34 9.36 -1.47
C THR A 34 -0.91 8.67 -0.90
N THR A 35 -1.49 7.71 -1.63
CA THR A 35 -2.66 6.96 -1.16
C THR A 35 -2.34 6.12 0.07
N MET A 36 -1.16 5.51 0.12
CA MET A 36 -0.70 4.75 1.28
C MET A 36 -0.58 5.61 2.52
N ARG A 37 0.03 6.80 2.42
CA ARG A 37 0.14 7.75 3.54
C ARG A 37 -1.23 8.19 4.03
N GLU A 38 -2.13 8.53 3.11
CA GLU A 38 -3.52 8.87 3.43
C GLU A 38 -4.25 7.72 4.16
N ALA A 39 -4.03 6.48 3.75
CA ALA A 39 -4.61 5.30 4.39
C ALA A 39 -4.00 5.04 5.78
N ASN A 40 -2.68 5.09 5.90
CA ASN A 40 -1.97 4.93 7.17
C ASN A 40 -2.42 5.96 8.21
N ASP A 41 -2.54 7.23 7.83
CA ASP A 41 -2.98 8.31 8.73
C ASP A 41 -4.42 8.11 9.23
N ARG A 42 -5.23 7.34 8.50
CA ARG A 42 -6.61 6.94 8.88
C ARG A 42 -6.67 5.62 9.66
N GLY A 43 -5.51 5.02 9.94
CA GLY A 43 -5.38 3.77 10.70
C GLY A 43 -5.65 2.50 9.90
N PHE A 44 -5.54 2.54 8.57
CA PHE A 44 -5.51 1.32 7.76
C PHE A 44 -4.12 0.68 7.81
N GLU A 45 -4.07 -0.63 7.96
CA GLU A 45 -2.83 -1.40 7.87
C GLU A 45 -2.49 -1.62 6.39
N CYS A 46 -1.34 -1.11 5.96
CA CYS A 46 -1.01 -1.02 4.54
C CYS A 46 0.17 -1.93 4.15
N LEU A 47 0.00 -2.66 3.05
CA LEU A 47 1.03 -3.51 2.44
C LEU A 47 1.22 -3.13 0.97
N VAL A 48 2.42 -2.73 0.57
CA VAL A 48 2.77 -2.50 -0.85
C VAL A 48 3.43 -3.73 -1.44
N VAL A 49 2.98 -4.13 -2.64
CA VAL A 49 3.55 -5.24 -3.39
C VAL A 49 4.59 -4.71 -4.37
N SER A 50 5.87 -4.87 -4.02
CA SER A 50 7.02 -4.21 -4.67
C SER A 50 7.15 -4.52 -6.16
N ASP A 51 6.90 -5.75 -6.58
CA ASP A 51 6.91 -6.21 -7.97
C ASP A 51 5.60 -5.92 -8.73
N ALA A 52 4.59 -5.38 -8.05
CA ALA A 52 3.34 -4.92 -8.64
C ALA A 52 3.19 -3.38 -8.59
N VAL A 53 4.29 -2.67 -8.36
CA VAL A 53 4.36 -1.21 -8.48
C VAL A 53 5.56 -0.78 -9.32
N ALA A 54 5.48 0.36 -9.98
CA ALA A 54 6.58 0.89 -10.78
C ALA A 54 6.63 2.42 -10.77
N SER A 55 7.78 3.01 -11.03
CA SER A 55 7.95 4.45 -11.27
C SER A 55 8.74 4.68 -12.57
N TYR A 56 8.75 5.92 -13.04
CA TYR A 56 9.59 6.35 -14.17
C TYR A 56 11.08 6.22 -13.85
N PHE A 57 11.45 6.41 -12.58
CA PHE A 57 12.83 6.46 -12.12
C PHE A 57 13.06 5.33 -11.09
N PRO A 58 13.95 4.37 -11.35
CA PRO A 58 14.25 3.28 -10.41
C PRO A 58 14.66 3.76 -9.01
N GLU A 59 15.38 4.89 -8.94
CA GLU A 59 15.79 5.51 -7.69
C GLU A 59 14.62 6.04 -6.86
N PHE A 60 13.58 6.59 -7.50
CA PHE A 60 12.38 7.07 -6.80
C PHE A 60 11.50 5.91 -6.37
N HIS A 61 11.38 4.87 -7.21
CA HIS A 61 10.73 3.62 -6.83
C HIS A 61 11.37 3.03 -5.57
N ARG A 62 12.70 2.85 -5.58
CA ARG A 62 13.43 2.31 -4.42
C ARG A 62 13.28 3.20 -3.19
N ALA A 63 13.51 4.51 -3.32
CA ALA A 63 13.41 5.42 -2.18
C ALA A 63 12.01 5.44 -1.56
N ALA A 64 10.96 5.35 -2.38
CA ALA A 64 9.59 5.26 -1.88
C ALA A 64 9.34 3.97 -1.07
N LEU A 65 9.84 2.82 -1.55
CA LEU A 65 9.75 1.56 -0.81
C LEU A 65 10.56 1.58 0.50
N ASP A 66 11.76 2.18 0.49
CA ASP A 66 12.59 2.32 1.69
C ASP A 66 11.89 3.22 2.74
N MET A 67 11.29 4.33 2.30
CA MET A 67 10.54 5.24 3.19
C MET A 67 9.36 4.56 3.87
N ILE A 68 8.69 3.62 3.20
CA ILE A 68 7.53 2.90 3.75
C ILE A 68 7.91 2.11 5.00
N THR A 69 9.01 1.36 4.90
CA THR A 69 9.46 0.43 5.95
C THR A 69 10.38 1.08 7.00
N ALA A 70 10.78 2.32 6.77
CA ALA A 70 11.62 3.07 7.70
C ALA A 70 11.00 3.15 9.11
N GLN A 71 11.84 3.29 10.13
CA GLN A 71 11.42 3.42 11.54
C GLN A 71 10.51 2.28 12.03
N GLY A 72 10.70 1.06 11.51
CA GLY A 72 9.91 -0.11 11.90
C GLY A 72 8.55 -0.20 11.20
N GLY A 73 8.42 0.37 10.01
CA GLY A 73 7.17 0.34 9.24
C GLY A 73 6.31 1.58 9.42
N ILE A 74 6.91 2.78 9.38
CA ILE A 74 6.22 4.06 9.66
C ILE A 74 4.95 4.29 8.82
N PHE A 75 4.88 3.77 7.59
CA PHE A 75 3.67 3.81 6.77
C PHE A 75 3.04 2.43 6.53
N GLY A 76 3.71 1.35 6.95
CA GLY A 76 3.32 -0.03 6.69
C GLY A 76 4.47 -0.90 6.21
N TRP A 77 4.16 -1.92 5.39
CA TRP A 77 5.09 -2.96 4.99
C TRP A 77 5.20 -3.09 3.47
N VAL A 78 6.30 -3.71 3.03
CA VAL A 78 6.56 -4.05 1.62
C VAL A 78 6.81 -5.55 1.51
N THR A 79 6.24 -6.19 0.49
CA THR A 79 6.50 -7.60 0.15
C THR A 79 6.44 -7.81 -1.37
N ASP A 80 6.50 -9.05 -1.84
CA ASP A 80 6.33 -9.42 -3.25
C ASP A 80 5.02 -10.21 -3.47
N ALA A 81 4.59 -10.27 -4.74
CA ALA A 81 3.35 -10.93 -5.11
C ALA A 81 3.35 -12.44 -4.76
N ALA A 82 4.51 -13.09 -4.80
CA ALA A 82 4.63 -14.51 -4.48
C ALA A 82 4.31 -14.77 -3.00
N GLN A 83 4.81 -13.95 -2.08
CA GLN A 83 4.48 -14.04 -0.65
C GLN A 83 3.01 -13.75 -0.38
N VAL A 84 2.42 -12.75 -1.05
CA VAL A 84 0.98 -12.45 -0.94
C VAL A 84 0.13 -13.64 -1.40
N CYS A 85 0.39 -14.18 -2.58
CA CYS A 85 -0.34 -15.33 -3.13
C CYS A 85 -0.18 -16.57 -2.23
N ALA A 86 1.04 -16.84 -1.73
CA ALA A 86 1.27 -17.93 -0.80
C ALA A 86 0.49 -17.75 0.51
N ALA A 87 0.42 -16.53 1.04
CA ALA A 87 -0.34 -16.23 2.26
C ALA A 87 -1.85 -16.39 2.07
N LEU A 88 -2.41 -15.96 0.94
CA LEU A 88 -3.85 -16.04 0.65
C LEU A 88 -4.31 -17.47 0.30
N THR A 89 -3.42 -18.31 -0.23
CA THR A 89 -3.74 -19.70 -0.59
C THR A 89 -3.77 -20.61 0.64
N ARG A 90 -3.11 -20.23 1.74
CA ARG A 90 -3.26 -20.91 3.03
C ARG A 90 -4.63 -20.53 3.60
N THR A 91 -5.63 -21.38 3.39
CA THR A 91 -6.89 -21.26 4.13
C THR A 91 -6.56 -21.29 5.63
N ALA A 92 -6.96 -20.25 6.36
CA ALA A 92 -6.92 -20.30 7.82
C ALA A 92 -7.75 -21.52 8.25
N ALA A 93 -7.11 -22.46 8.93
CA ALA A 93 -7.77 -23.62 9.52
C ALA A 93 -8.77 -23.18 10.60
#